data_AF-A0A357EIT4-F1
#
_entry.id   AF-A0A357EIT4-F1
#
_cell.length_a   1.000
_cell.length_b   1.000
_cell.length_c   1.000
_cell.angle_alpha   90.00
_cell.angle_beta   90.00
_cell.angle_gamma   90.00
#
_symmetry.space_group_name_H-M   'P 1'
#
loop_
_entity.id
_entity.type
_entity.pdbx_description
1 polymer ?
#
loop_
_entity_poly.entity_id
_entity_poly.type
_entity_poly.pdbx_seq_one_letter_code
_entity_poly.pdbx_strand_id
1 'polypeptide(L)'
;MPRVSVRGSGSGGPDPTPILLAAKRNADQVQAILSAYGIRDVDLADRNLDAMAGDPLQRNRLAEILPMLLEAISRTADPDQALNHWERLFGSVSRASLLDYLRTWPRMLDLLCAIFGNSDALAFTLIRDPMLVYWLAEEDVLSGATTRKELERALRESIGHLTAKETKLDALRRFRRREMLRIGVRDLLKLATVPETTASLSDLACVLIHTAYEIIDADLRQQYGVPMHQAKTKRWVETGFTVIGMGKLGGHELNYSSDVDLIYLYEAHGGETRALKGGRAPAPPGVGISNEEYFEILARELTRVLSEPTREGHIFRVDLRLRAEGSIGQLARSLDEYQRYYAVRGQVWERLALLKAAPVAGSQAVGQAFLKMVKPFILGAGGKVAHDQALAIVQDVRA
;
A
#
# COMPACT_ATOMS: atom_id res chain seq x y z
N MET A 1 -29.06 12.20 -6.10
CA MET A 1 -29.82 11.94 -7.34
C MET A 1 -29.87 13.20 -8.20
N PRO A 2 -29.07 13.25 -9.25
CA PRO A 2 -29.55 13.72 -10.55
C PRO A 2 -29.39 12.58 -11.58
N ARG A 3 -30.44 12.34 -12.37
CA ARG A 3 -30.45 11.37 -13.47
C ARG A 3 -29.50 11.83 -14.56
N VAL A 4 -28.33 11.21 -14.65
CA VAL A 4 -27.53 11.25 -15.88
C VAL A 4 -28.26 10.40 -16.91
N SER A 5 -28.78 11.07 -17.93
CA SER A 5 -29.34 10.44 -19.12
C SER A 5 -28.23 9.64 -19.80
N VAL A 6 -28.28 8.31 -19.68
CA VAL A 6 -27.51 7.39 -20.51
C VAL A 6 -28.13 7.48 -21.91
N ARG A 7 -27.61 8.39 -22.74
CA ARG A 7 -27.83 8.29 -24.18
C ARG A 7 -27.00 7.12 -24.66
N GLY A 8 -27.68 6.02 -24.98
CA GLY A 8 -27.07 4.89 -25.68
C GLY A 8 -26.58 5.33 -27.04
N SER A 9 -25.26 5.35 -27.21
CA SER A 9 -24.59 5.22 -28.50
C SER A 9 -23.85 3.89 -28.49
N GLY A 10 -24.59 2.78 -28.37
CA GLY A 10 -24.02 1.47 -28.64
C GLY A 10 -23.68 1.38 -30.12
N SER A 11 -22.58 0.73 -30.48
CA SER A 11 -22.32 0.40 -31.88
C SER A 11 -23.53 -0.42 -32.39
N GLY A 12 -24.38 0.19 -33.21
CA GLY A 12 -25.64 -0.40 -33.71
C GLY A 12 -25.44 -1.50 -34.76
N GLY A 13 -24.38 -2.30 -34.62
CA GLY A 13 -24.07 -3.44 -35.48
C GLY A 13 -24.91 -4.67 -35.13
N PRO A 14 -24.95 -5.67 -36.03
CA PRO A 14 -25.55 -6.97 -35.74
C PRO A 14 -24.84 -7.66 -34.57
N ASP A 15 -25.56 -8.51 -33.83
CA ASP A 15 -25.00 -9.31 -32.73
C ASP A 15 -23.76 -10.09 -33.22
N PRO A 16 -22.56 -9.83 -32.64
CA PRO A 16 -21.33 -10.46 -33.10
C PRO A 16 -21.20 -11.93 -32.67
N THR A 17 -22.02 -12.37 -31.71
CA THR A 17 -21.91 -13.66 -31.03
C THR A 17 -21.99 -14.88 -31.96
N PRO A 18 -22.92 -14.95 -32.94
CA PRO A 18 -23.02 -16.10 -33.84
C PRO A 18 -21.79 -16.31 -34.72
N ILE A 19 -20.97 -15.27 -34.92
CA ILE A 19 -19.74 -15.33 -35.72
C ILE A 19 -18.54 -15.58 -34.81
N LEU A 20 -18.40 -14.80 -33.73
CA LEU A 20 -17.22 -14.86 -32.85
C LEU A 20 -17.15 -16.12 -31.99
N LEU A 21 -18.27 -16.81 -31.74
CA LEU A 21 -18.29 -18.08 -30.99
C LEU A 21 -18.64 -19.30 -31.85
N ALA A 22 -18.68 -19.15 -33.17
CA ALA A 22 -18.93 -20.27 -34.08
C ALA A 22 -17.81 -21.32 -33.99
N ALA A 23 -18.17 -22.59 -34.24
CA ALA A 23 -17.22 -23.71 -34.30
C ALA A 23 -16.27 -23.62 -35.51
N LYS A 24 -16.70 -22.94 -36.58
CA LYS A 24 -15.87 -22.58 -37.74
C LYS A 24 -16.08 -21.09 -37.99
N ARG A 25 -15.02 -20.31 -37.88
CA ARG A 25 -15.05 -18.84 -38.03
C ARG A 25 -14.38 -18.44 -39.33
N ASN A 26 -14.95 -17.44 -40.00
CA ASN A 26 -14.34 -16.83 -41.16
C ASN A 26 -13.43 -15.69 -40.67
N ALA A 27 -12.14 -15.75 -41.01
CA ALA A 27 -11.14 -14.79 -40.52
C ALA A 27 -11.46 -13.34 -40.91
N ASP A 28 -11.94 -13.09 -42.13
CA ASP A 28 -12.29 -11.74 -42.60
C ASP A 28 -13.48 -11.16 -41.81
N GLN A 29 -14.46 -12.00 -41.48
CA GLN A 29 -15.61 -11.58 -40.67
C GLN A 29 -15.21 -11.31 -39.21
N VAL A 30 -14.37 -12.16 -38.62
CA VAL A 30 -13.83 -11.95 -37.27
C VAL A 30 -13.02 -10.66 -37.21
N GLN A 31 -12.14 -10.43 -38.19
CA GLN A 31 -11.35 -9.21 -38.32
C GLN A 31 -12.25 -7.97 -38.39
N ALA A 32 -13.25 -7.98 -39.27
CA ALA A 32 -14.16 -6.83 -39.44
C ALA A 32 -14.90 -6.50 -38.13
N ILE A 33 -15.36 -7.52 -37.39
CA ILE A 33 -16.06 -7.33 -36.12
C ILE A 33 -15.12 -6.81 -35.03
N LEU A 34 -13.99 -7.48 -34.79
CA LEU A 34 -13.10 -7.12 -33.68
C LEU A 34 -12.46 -5.74 -33.90
N SER A 35 -12.06 -5.40 -35.13
CA SER A 35 -11.56 -4.06 -35.44
C SER A 35 -12.60 -2.96 -35.22
N ALA A 36 -13.90 -3.25 -35.37
CA ALA A 36 -14.96 -2.29 -35.08
C ALA A 36 -15.08 -1.96 -33.57
N TYR A 37 -14.62 -2.86 -32.69
CA TYR A 37 -14.50 -2.63 -31.25
C TYR A 37 -13.15 -2.05 -30.82
N GLY A 38 -12.31 -1.65 -31.77
CA GLY A 38 -11.01 -1.02 -31.50
C GLY A 38 -9.88 -2.00 -31.20
N ILE A 39 -10.11 -3.31 -31.36
CA ILE A 39 -9.08 -4.35 -31.25
C ILE A 39 -8.12 -4.27 -32.43
N ARG A 40 -6.81 -4.23 -32.14
CA ARG A 40 -5.74 -4.12 -33.13
C ARG A 40 -5.09 -5.47 -33.43
N ASP A 41 -4.84 -6.28 -32.40
CA ASP A 41 -4.29 -7.64 -32.52
C ASP A 41 -5.45 -8.65 -32.58
N VAL A 42 -6.08 -8.72 -33.74
CA VAL A 42 -7.26 -9.58 -33.98
C VAL A 42 -6.92 -11.06 -33.80
N ASP A 43 -5.74 -11.50 -34.23
CA ASP A 43 -5.33 -12.91 -34.11
C ASP A 43 -5.20 -13.34 -32.65
N LEU A 44 -4.61 -12.49 -31.80
CA LEU A 44 -4.57 -12.76 -30.36
C LEU A 44 -5.97 -12.68 -29.74
N ALA A 45 -6.77 -11.69 -30.13
CA ALA A 45 -8.13 -11.53 -29.62
C ALA A 45 -9.04 -12.73 -29.94
N ASP A 46 -9.01 -13.27 -31.16
CA ASP A 46 -9.80 -14.45 -31.54
C ASP A 46 -9.37 -15.69 -30.73
N ARG A 47 -8.06 -15.88 -30.53
CA ARG A 47 -7.54 -16.96 -29.66
C ARG A 47 -8.00 -16.80 -28.22
N ASN A 48 -7.96 -15.59 -27.68
CA ASN A 48 -8.44 -15.30 -26.32
C ASN A 48 -9.94 -15.59 -26.19
N LEU A 49 -10.76 -15.17 -27.16
CA LEU A 49 -12.19 -15.45 -27.17
C LEU A 49 -12.48 -16.95 -27.23
N ASP A 50 -11.72 -17.71 -28.02
CA ASP A 50 -11.87 -19.17 -28.04
C ASP A 50 -11.47 -19.82 -26.71
N ALA A 51 -10.35 -19.38 -26.12
CA ALA A 51 -9.89 -19.85 -24.81
C ALA A 51 -10.89 -19.56 -23.69
N MET A 52 -11.53 -18.38 -23.73
CA MET A 52 -12.58 -17.96 -22.82
C MET A 52 -13.87 -18.78 -22.99
N ALA A 53 -14.21 -19.16 -24.22
CA ALA A 53 -15.45 -19.88 -24.52
C ALA A 53 -15.51 -21.27 -23.85
N GLY A 54 -14.38 -21.97 -23.75
CA GLY A 54 -14.29 -23.25 -23.02
C GLY A 54 -15.26 -24.33 -23.53
N ASP A 55 -15.89 -25.04 -22.59
CA ASP A 55 -16.87 -26.10 -22.90
C ASP A 55 -18.20 -25.54 -23.47
N PRO A 56 -19.10 -26.37 -24.04
CA PRO A 56 -20.34 -25.87 -24.64
C PRO A 56 -21.26 -25.08 -23.69
N LEU A 57 -21.29 -25.41 -22.39
CA LEU A 57 -22.10 -24.68 -21.41
C LEU A 57 -21.48 -23.32 -21.11
N GLN A 58 -20.16 -23.27 -20.92
CA GLN A 58 -19.40 -22.03 -20.74
C GLN A 58 -19.52 -21.12 -21.97
N ARG A 59 -19.46 -21.69 -23.17
CA ARG A 59 -19.62 -20.95 -24.44
C ARG A 59 -20.98 -20.29 -24.53
N ASN A 60 -22.05 -21.00 -24.16
CA ASN A 60 -23.41 -20.44 -24.13
C ASN A 60 -23.53 -19.31 -23.10
N ARG A 61 -22.93 -19.45 -21.91
CA ARG A 61 -22.93 -18.38 -20.91
C ARG A 61 -22.12 -17.15 -21.33
N LEU A 62 -20.98 -17.37 -21.99
CA LEU A 62 -20.18 -16.29 -22.57
C LEU A 62 -20.96 -15.57 -23.66
N ALA A 63 -21.67 -16.30 -24.53
CA ALA A 63 -22.52 -15.75 -25.58
C ALA A 63 -23.53 -14.73 -25.04
N GLU A 64 -24.11 -14.99 -23.86
CA GLU A 64 -25.10 -14.09 -23.24
C GLU A 64 -24.52 -12.72 -22.81
N ILE A 65 -23.21 -12.65 -22.54
CA ILE A 65 -22.54 -11.42 -22.08
C ILE A 65 -21.60 -10.81 -23.12
N LEU A 66 -21.23 -11.55 -24.16
CA LEU A 66 -20.19 -11.16 -25.12
C LEU A 66 -20.45 -9.81 -25.81
N PRO A 67 -21.67 -9.48 -26.28
CA PRO A 67 -21.93 -8.17 -26.86
C PRO A 67 -21.68 -7.02 -25.87
N MET A 68 -22.12 -7.19 -24.62
CA MET A 68 -21.89 -6.20 -23.56
C MET A 68 -20.41 -6.09 -23.21
N LEU A 69 -19.70 -7.22 -23.19
CA LEU A 69 -18.27 -7.30 -22.94
C LEU A 69 -17.46 -6.52 -23.98
N LEU A 70 -17.69 -6.78 -25.28
CA LEU A 70 -16.96 -6.12 -26.36
C LEU A 70 -17.25 -4.61 -26.41
N GLU A 71 -18.51 -4.24 -26.18
CA GLU A 71 -18.94 -2.84 -26.10
C GLU A 71 -18.34 -2.13 -24.88
N ALA A 72 -18.13 -2.81 -23.75
CA ALA A 72 -17.42 -2.25 -22.61
C ALA A 72 -15.90 -2.14 -22.84
N ILE A 73 -15.30 -3.16 -23.46
CA ILE A 73 -13.88 -3.19 -23.84
C ILE A 73 -13.55 -2.05 -24.81
N SER A 74 -14.40 -1.77 -25.80
CA SER A 74 -14.16 -0.71 -26.80
C SER A 74 -14.10 0.70 -26.21
N ARG A 75 -14.65 0.90 -24.99
CA ARG A 75 -14.61 2.17 -24.26
C ARG A 75 -13.36 2.36 -23.40
N THR A 76 -12.50 1.35 -23.33
CA THR A 76 -11.28 1.40 -22.51
C THR A 76 -10.13 2.10 -23.25
N ALA A 77 -9.08 2.48 -22.53
CA ALA A 77 -7.90 3.09 -23.16
C ALA A 77 -7.13 2.11 -24.05
N ASP A 78 -7.12 0.82 -23.67
CA ASP A 78 -6.48 -0.25 -24.41
C ASP A 78 -7.41 -1.50 -24.47
N PRO A 79 -8.22 -1.60 -25.55
CA PRO A 79 -9.13 -2.73 -25.76
C PRO A 79 -8.43 -4.10 -25.86
N ASP A 80 -7.26 -4.14 -26.50
CA ASP A 80 -6.45 -5.35 -26.64
C ASP A 80 -5.96 -5.85 -25.27
N GLN A 81 -5.42 -4.94 -24.45
CA GLN A 81 -5.03 -5.22 -23.07
C GLN A 81 -6.22 -5.71 -22.24
N ALA A 82 -7.39 -5.08 -22.36
CA ALA A 82 -8.57 -5.47 -21.61
C ALA A 82 -8.94 -6.94 -21.87
N LEU A 83 -8.98 -7.34 -23.14
CA LEU A 83 -9.32 -8.70 -23.54
C LEU A 83 -8.27 -9.73 -23.09
N ASN A 84 -6.98 -9.38 -23.14
CA ASN A 84 -5.90 -10.20 -22.61
C ASN A 84 -6.06 -10.49 -21.10
N HIS A 85 -6.46 -9.50 -20.31
CA HIS A 85 -6.68 -9.69 -18.87
C HIS A 85 -7.96 -10.49 -18.57
N TRP A 86 -9.00 -10.34 -19.38
CA TRP A 86 -10.20 -11.16 -19.27
C TRP A 86 -9.90 -12.65 -19.44
N GLU A 87 -9.15 -13.01 -20.49
CA GLU A 87 -8.71 -14.39 -20.71
C GLU A 87 -7.96 -14.94 -19.49
N ARG A 88 -6.98 -14.17 -18.99
CA ARG A 88 -6.18 -14.55 -17.82
C ARG A 88 -7.02 -14.72 -16.56
N LEU A 89 -8.00 -13.83 -16.33
CA LEU A 89 -8.92 -13.95 -15.19
C LEU A 89 -9.73 -15.25 -15.31
N PHE A 90 -10.29 -15.56 -16.47
CA PHE A 90 -11.01 -16.82 -16.71
C PHE A 90 -10.13 -18.07 -16.57
N GLY A 91 -8.80 -17.96 -16.73
CA GLY A 91 -7.86 -19.02 -16.42
C GLY A 91 -7.60 -19.23 -14.92
N SER A 92 -7.90 -18.24 -14.07
CA SER A 92 -7.58 -18.23 -12.63
C SER A 92 -8.75 -18.60 -11.71
N VAL A 93 -9.97 -18.67 -12.24
CA VAL A 93 -11.21 -18.89 -11.46
C VAL A 93 -12.16 -19.85 -12.17
N SER A 94 -13.16 -20.36 -11.44
CA SER A 94 -14.30 -21.06 -12.05
C SER A 94 -15.02 -20.14 -13.04
N ARG A 95 -14.81 -20.38 -14.34
CA ARG A 95 -15.43 -19.61 -15.44
C ARG A 95 -16.94 -19.59 -15.34
N ALA A 96 -17.53 -20.76 -15.08
CA ALA A 96 -18.97 -20.93 -14.94
C ALA A 96 -19.55 -20.01 -13.87
N SER A 97 -18.93 -19.96 -12.68
CA SER A 97 -19.37 -19.14 -11.55
C SER A 97 -19.19 -17.64 -11.82
N LEU A 98 -18.08 -17.25 -12.44
CA LEU A 98 -17.82 -15.85 -12.80
C LEU A 98 -18.82 -15.35 -13.85
N LEU A 99 -19.07 -16.13 -14.90
CA LEU A 99 -20.04 -15.78 -15.95
C LEU A 99 -21.46 -15.61 -15.38
N ASP A 100 -21.91 -16.54 -14.53
CA ASP A 100 -23.23 -16.44 -13.88
C ASP A 100 -23.35 -15.18 -13.02
N TYR A 101 -22.27 -14.84 -12.31
CA TYR A 101 -22.19 -13.64 -11.50
C TYR A 101 -22.25 -12.35 -12.34
N LEU A 102 -21.46 -12.25 -13.42
CA LEU A 102 -21.45 -11.09 -14.30
C LEU A 102 -22.78 -10.87 -15.03
N ARG A 103 -23.46 -11.97 -15.39
CA ARG A 103 -24.82 -11.92 -15.95
C ARG A 103 -25.83 -11.33 -14.96
N THR A 104 -25.67 -11.66 -13.68
CA THR A 104 -26.53 -11.15 -12.60
C THR A 104 -26.22 -9.69 -12.27
N TRP A 105 -24.94 -9.28 -12.41
CA TRP A 105 -24.47 -7.94 -12.07
C TRP A 105 -23.73 -7.27 -13.25
N PRO A 106 -24.44 -6.82 -14.31
CA PRO A 106 -23.81 -6.28 -15.52
C PRO A 106 -22.91 -5.06 -15.27
N ARG A 107 -23.19 -4.26 -14.24
CA ARG A 107 -22.32 -3.12 -13.87
C ARG A 107 -20.93 -3.53 -13.41
N MET A 108 -20.77 -4.75 -12.90
CA MET A 108 -19.45 -5.27 -12.54
C MET A 108 -18.61 -5.53 -13.79
N LEU A 109 -19.23 -5.95 -14.89
CA LEU A 109 -18.54 -6.12 -16.17
C LEU A 109 -17.94 -4.78 -16.65
N ASP A 110 -18.69 -3.69 -16.58
CA ASP A 110 -18.18 -2.34 -16.92
C ASP A 110 -16.99 -1.95 -16.03
N LEU A 111 -17.08 -2.21 -14.72
CA LEU A 111 -16.00 -1.92 -13.77
C LEU A 111 -14.74 -2.74 -14.10
N LEU A 112 -14.88 -4.04 -14.33
CA LEU A 112 -13.74 -4.91 -14.67
C LEU A 112 -13.11 -4.53 -16.00
N CYS A 113 -13.91 -4.16 -17.01
CA CYS A 113 -13.36 -3.65 -18.28
C CYS A 113 -12.60 -2.35 -18.06
N ALA A 114 -13.14 -1.41 -17.28
CA ALA A 114 -12.45 -0.17 -16.94
C ALA A 114 -11.11 -0.46 -16.23
N ILE A 115 -11.06 -1.42 -15.31
CA ILE A 115 -9.81 -1.82 -14.65
C ILE A 115 -8.84 -2.45 -15.66
N PHE A 116 -9.30 -3.43 -16.43
CA PHE A 116 -8.46 -4.24 -17.31
C PHE A 116 -7.88 -3.44 -18.48
N GLY A 117 -8.64 -2.56 -19.11
CA GLY A 117 -8.14 -1.76 -20.23
C GLY A 117 -7.46 -0.45 -19.84
N ASN A 118 -7.23 -0.19 -18.54
CA ASN A 118 -6.56 1.04 -18.09
C ASN A 118 -5.44 0.80 -17.06
N SER A 119 -5.33 -0.38 -16.44
CA SER A 119 -4.29 -0.62 -15.42
C SER A 119 -3.90 -2.08 -15.26
N ASP A 120 -2.71 -2.44 -15.77
CA ASP A 120 -2.08 -3.75 -15.54
C ASP A 120 -1.93 -4.07 -14.05
N ALA A 121 -1.55 -3.09 -13.23
CA ALA A 121 -1.32 -3.32 -11.80
C ALA A 121 -2.59 -3.77 -11.05
N LEU A 122 -3.73 -3.15 -11.37
CA LEU A 122 -5.02 -3.53 -10.79
C LEU A 122 -5.54 -4.82 -11.40
N ALA A 123 -5.38 -5.01 -12.72
CA ALA A 123 -5.75 -6.24 -13.40
C ALA A 123 -5.00 -7.46 -12.84
N PHE A 124 -3.68 -7.38 -12.71
CA PHE A 124 -2.87 -8.44 -12.11
C PHE A 124 -3.22 -8.72 -10.66
N THR A 125 -3.69 -7.71 -9.92
CA THR A 125 -4.18 -7.92 -8.56
C THR A 125 -5.43 -8.79 -8.55
N LEU A 126 -6.39 -8.52 -9.45
CA LEU A 126 -7.62 -9.31 -9.57
C LEU A 126 -7.38 -10.72 -10.15
N ILE A 127 -6.50 -10.85 -11.15
CA ILE A 127 -6.14 -12.17 -11.72
C ILE A 127 -5.45 -13.04 -10.68
N ARG A 128 -4.63 -12.44 -9.83
CA ARG A 128 -3.93 -13.13 -8.75
C ARG A 128 -4.85 -13.55 -7.61
N ASP A 129 -5.85 -12.74 -7.30
CA ASP A 129 -6.83 -13.01 -6.26
C ASP A 129 -8.25 -12.70 -6.77
N PRO A 130 -8.87 -13.64 -7.52
CA PRO A 130 -10.17 -13.43 -8.15
C PRO A 130 -11.30 -13.19 -7.15
N MET A 131 -11.12 -13.55 -5.87
CA MET A 131 -12.12 -13.27 -4.84
C MET A 131 -12.30 -11.76 -4.60
N LEU A 132 -11.30 -10.95 -4.93
CA LEU A 132 -11.38 -9.50 -4.85
C LEU A 132 -12.41 -8.89 -5.80
N VAL A 133 -12.81 -9.60 -6.86
CA VAL A 133 -13.92 -9.16 -7.73
C VAL A 133 -15.21 -9.06 -6.94
N TYR A 134 -15.51 -10.05 -6.10
CA TYR A 134 -16.71 -10.06 -5.26
C TYR A 134 -16.62 -9.03 -4.14
N TRP A 135 -15.43 -8.85 -3.55
CA TRP A 135 -15.19 -7.84 -2.53
C TRP A 135 -15.42 -6.42 -3.08
N LEU A 136 -14.96 -6.10 -4.30
CA LEU A 136 -15.22 -4.80 -4.94
C LEU A 136 -16.71 -4.52 -5.18
N ALA A 137 -17.56 -5.55 -5.17
CA ALA A 137 -18.99 -5.43 -5.37
C ALA A 137 -19.74 -5.00 -4.10
N GLU A 138 -19.12 -5.12 -2.93
CA GLU A 138 -19.72 -4.71 -1.66
C GLU A 138 -19.96 -3.20 -1.65
N GLU A 139 -21.15 -2.78 -1.20
CA GLU A 139 -21.63 -1.40 -1.29
C GLU A 139 -20.67 -0.37 -0.67
N ASP A 140 -20.07 -0.73 0.45
CA ASP A 140 -19.20 0.16 1.23
C ASP A 140 -17.74 0.19 0.74
N VAL A 141 -17.34 -0.69 -0.19
CA VAL A 141 -15.92 -0.81 -0.57
C VAL A 141 -15.47 0.35 -1.44
N LEU A 142 -16.31 0.85 -2.35
CA LEU A 142 -15.95 1.97 -3.23
C LEU A 142 -16.64 3.29 -2.84
N SER A 143 -17.46 3.31 -1.78
CA SER A 143 -18.29 4.47 -1.42
C SER A 143 -17.49 5.64 -0.82
N GLY A 144 -16.44 5.37 -0.05
CA GLY A 144 -15.62 6.40 0.62
C GLY A 144 -14.16 6.01 0.83
N ALA A 145 -13.34 7.00 1.19
CA ALA A 145 -11.99 6.74 1.69
C ALA A 145 -12.08 6.07 3.06
N THR A 146 -11.32 4.99 3.24
CA THR A 146 -11.24 4.30 4.52
C THR A 146 -10.36 5.10 5.46
N THR A 147 -10.89 5.45 6.62
CA THR A 147 -10.12 6.19 7.63
C THR A 147 -9.02 5.30 8.19
N ARG A 148 -7.94 5.92 8.68
CA ARG A 148 -6.86 5.21 9.38
C ARG A 148 -7.37 4.27 10.48
N LYS A 149 -8.37 4.70 11.27
CA LYS A 149 -8.95 3.88 12.35
C LYS A 149 -9.67 2.64 11.83
N GLU A 150 -10.36 2.76 10.71
CA GLU A 150 -11.03 1.62 10.07
C GLU A 150 -10.01 0.64 9.47
N LEU A 151 -8.93 1.14 8.87
CA LEU A 151 -7.81 0.31 8.42
C LEU A 151 -7.18 -0.46 9.58
N GLU A 152 -6.88 0.22 10.69
CA GLU A 152 -6.32 -0.40 11.91
C GLU A 152 -7.24 -1.49 12.47
N ARG A 153 -8.55 -1.23 12.53
CA ARG A 153 -9.55 -2.21 12.99
C ARG A 153 -9.60 -3.42 12.06
N ALA A 154 -9.79 -3.20 10.75
CA ALA A 154 -9.91 -4.27 9.77
C ALA A 154 -8.65 -5.14 9.70
N LEU A 155 -7.46 -4.51 9.78
CA LEU A 155 -6.19 -5.25 9.81
C LEU A 155 -6.09 -6.09 11.09
N ARG A 156 -6.40 -5.52 12.25
CA ARG A 156 -6.36 -6.25 13.54
C ARG A 156 -7.30 -7.46 13.54
N GLU A 157 -8.50 -7.32 13.03
CA GLU A 157 -9.46 -8.43 12.87
C GLU A 157 -8.91 -9.52 11.94
N SER A 158 -8.27 -9.12 10.83
CA SER A 158 -7.71 -10.07 9.86
C SER A 158 -6.53 -10.89 10.38
N ILE A 159 -5.78 -10.37 11.38
CA ILE A 159 -4.60 -11.07 11.93
C ILE A 159 -4.84 -11.64 13.34
N GLY A 160 -5.91 -11.24 14.03
CA GLY A 160 -6.12 -11.53 15.45
C GLY A 160 -6.29 -13.02 15.77
N HIS A 161 -6.78 -13.80 14.82
CA HIS A 161 -6.94 -15.25 14.95
C HIS A 161 -5.67 -16.04 14.58
N LEU A 162 -4.65 -15.37 14.01
CA LEU A 162 -3.41 -15.99 13.60
C LEU A 162 -2.43 -16.04 14.77
N THR A 163 -1.72 -17.16 14.92
CA THR A 163 -0.75 -17.34 16.00
C THR A 163 0.68 -17.16 15.50
N ALA A 164 1.03 -17.82 14.39
CA ALA A 164 2.38 -17.79 13.82
C ALA A 164 2.74 -16.43 13.21
N LYS A 165 3.95 -15.95 13.52
CA LYS A 165 4.54 -14.70 13.00
C LYS A 165 4.45 -14.63 11.47
N GLU A 166 4.98 -15.62 10.77
CA GLU A 166 5.01 -15.62 9.29
C GLU A 166 3.60 -15.55 8.67
N THR A 167 2.63 -16.26 9.23
CA THR A 167 1.24 -16.20 8.75
C THR A 167 0.62 -14.81 8.94
N LYS A 168 0.93 -14.12 10.05
CA LYS A 168 0.53 -12.72 10.25
C LYS A 168 1.19 -11.83 9.19
N LEU A 169 2.50 -11.98 8.95
CA LEU A 169 3.23 -11.17 7.96
C LEU A 169 2.72 -11.38 6.52
N ASP A 170 2.29 -12.59 6.18
CA ASP A 170 1.62 -12.85 4.90
C ASP A 170 0.21 -12.22 4.84
N ALA A 171 -0.52 -12.20 5.96
CA ALA A 171 -1.80 -11.50 6.04
C ALA A 171 -1.65 -9.98 5.84
N LEU A 172 -0.56 -9.36 6.34
CA LEU A 172 -0.25 -7.95 6.04
C LEU A 172 -0.05 -7.70 4.53
N ARG A 173 0.63 -8.61 3.82
CA ARG A 173 0.85 -8.51 2.37
C ARG A 173 -0.45 -8.63 1.59
N ARG A 174 -1.32 -9.57 1.97
CA ARG A 174 -2.66 -9.71 1.37
C ARG A 174 -3.54 -8.49 1.64
N PHE A 175 -3.53 -8.00 2.88
CA PHE A 175 -4.25 -6.79 3.26
C PHE A 175 -3.77 -5.60 2.43
N ARG A 176 -2.46 -5.36 2.35
CA ARG A 176 -1.88 -4.31 1.49
C ARG A 176 -2.40 -4.42 0.06
N ARG A 177 -2.30 -5.60 -0.57
CA ARG A 177 -2.74 -5.82 -1.95
C ARG A 177 -4.21 -5.42 -2.15
N ARG A 178 -5.08 -5.87 -1.23
CA ARG A 178 -6.51 -5.56 -1.25
C ARG A 178 -6.78 -4.06 -1.11
N GLU A 179 -6.17 -3.39 -0.14
CA GLU A 179 -6.41 -1.96 0.06
C GLU A 179 -5.81 -1.11 -1.07
N MET A 180 -4.66 -1.51 -1.63
CA MET A 180 -4.07 -0.88 -2.82
C MET A 180 -4.99 -1.00 -4.03
N LEU A 181 -5.67 -2.13 -4.21
CA LEU A 181 -6.70 -2.31 -5.24
C LEU A 181 -7.84 -1.30 -5.06
N ARG A 182 -8.42 -1.20 -3.85
CA ARG A 182 -9.50 -0.22 -3.59
C ARG A 182 -9.05 1.22 -3.86
N ILE A 183 -7.88 1.61 -3.34
CA ILE A 183 -7.34 2.97 -3.56
C ILE A 183 -7.13 3.22 -5.05
N GLY A 184 -6.53 2.26 -5.78
CA GLY A 184 -6.31 2.35 -7.22
C GLY A 184 -7.60 2.42 -8.04
N VAL A 185 -8.61 1.62 -7.71
CA VAL A 185 -9.91 1.66 -8.40
C VAL A 185 -10.63 2.98 -8.15
N ARG A 186 -10.60 3.51 -6.92
CA ARG A 186 -11.18 4.83 -6.62
C ARG A 186 -10.50 5.94 -7.40
N ASP A 187 -9.17 5.92 -7.49
CA ASP A 187 -8.41 6.91 -8.26
C ASP A 187 -8.69 6.80 -9.77
N LEU A 188 -8.68 5.57 -10.32
CA LEU A 188 -8.97 5.30 -11.72
C LEU A 188 -10.37 5.80 -12.14
N LEU A 189 -11.37 5.57 -11.29
CA LEU A 189 -12.75 6.00 -11.52
C LEU A 189 -13.00 7.47 -11.12
N LYS A 190 -11.96 8.20 -10.68
CA LYS A 190 -12.03 9.59 -10.22
C LYS A 190 -13.03 9.79 -9.07
N LEU A 191 -13.17 8.77 -8.22
CA LEU A 191 -13.97 8.81 -6.99
C LEU A 191 -13.21 9.46 -5.83
N ALA A 192 -11.90 9.59 -5.96
CA ALA A 192 -11.02 10.26 -5.01
C ALA A 192 -10.26 11.39 -5.71
N THR A 193 -9.95 12.45 -4.96
CA THR A 193 -9.03 13.49 -5.42
C THR A 193 -7.58 13.05 -5.20
N VAL A 194 -6.62 13.67 -5.91
CA VAL A 194 -5.19 13.35 -5.71
C VAL A 194 -4.77 13.46 -4.23
N PRO A 195 -5.11 14.52 -3.46
CA PRO A 195 -4.79 14.58 -2.03
C PRO A 195 -5.41 13.44 -1.20
N GLU A 196 -6.65 13.03 -1.52
CA GLU A 196 -7.30 11.91 -0.84
C GLU A 196 -6.61 10.58 -1.14
N THR A 197 -6.21 10.36 -2.41
CA THR A 197 -5.47 9.18 -2.83
C THR A 197 -4.12 9.11 -2.11
N THR A 198 -3.35 10.20 -2.10
CA THR A 198 -2.02 10.22 -1.45
C THR A 198 -2.12 10.08 0.07
N ALA A 199 -3.16 10.66 0.69
CA ALA A 199 -3.45 10.48 2.11
C ALA A 199 -3.78 9.00 2.42
N SER A 200 -4.62 8.37 1.60
CA SER A 200 -5.01 6.95 1.76
C SER A 200 -3.81 6.01 1.63
N LEU A 201 -2.89 6.28 0.69
CA LEU A 201 -1.64 5.53 0.54
C LEU A 201 -0.72 5.71 1.75
N SER A 202 -0.58 6.94 2.25
CA SER A 202 0.21 7.25 3.44
C SER A 202 -0.36 6.57 4.70
N ASP A 203 -1.67 6.60 4.89
CA ASP A 203 -2.34 5.97 6.02
C ASP A 203 -2.18 4.44 5.99
N LEU A 204 -2.38 3.82 4.82
CA LEU A 204 -2.14 2.39 4.64
C LEU A 204 -0.70 2.02 4.99
N ALA A 205 0.28 2.81 4.54
CA ALA A 205 1.68 2.58 4.88
C ALA A 205 1.94 2.70 6.39
N CYS A 206 1.42 3.73 7.05
CA CYS A 206 1.55 3.89 8.49
C CYS A 206 0.98 2.70 9.27
N VAL A 207 -0.24 2.26 8.92
CA VAL A 207 -0.89 1.10 9.58
C VAL A 207 -0.07 -0.17 9.40
N LEU A 208 0.37 -0.47 8.17
CA LEU A 208 1.14 -1.68 7.88
C LEU A 208 2.51 -1.69 8.56
N ILE A 209 3.24 -0.56 8.54
CA ILE A 209 4.54 -0.44 9.22
C ILE A 209 4.36 -0.59 10.73
N HIS A 210 3.32 0.02 11.30
CA HIS A 210 3.05 -0.09 12.73
C HIS A 210 2.71 -1.51 13.16
N THR A 211 1.83 -2.19 12.43
CA THR A 211 1.47 -3.58 12.74
C THR A 211 2.64 -4.54 12.51
N ALA A 212 3.47 -4.32 11.49
CA ALA A 212 4.70 -5.11 11.30
C ALA A 212 5.66 -4.95 12.48
N TYR A 213 5.84 -3.70 12.96
CA TYR A 213 6.59 -3.43 14.19
C TYR A 213 6.03 -4.18 15.39
N GLU A 214 4.72 -4.13 15.64
CA GLU A 214 4.10 -4.80 16.80
C GLU A 214 4.30 -6.33 16.76
N ILE A 215 4.21 -6.94 15.57
CA ILE A 215 4.44 -8.39 15.40
C ILE A 215 5.89 -8.75 15.74
N ILE A 216 6.85 -7.96 15.27
CA ILE A 216 8.29 -8.20 15.47
C ILE A 216 8.68 -7.93 16.92
N ASP A 217 8.22 -6.84 17.50
CA ASP A 217 8.46 -6.49 18.90
C ASP A 217 7.90 -7.59 19.83
N ALA A 218 6.70 -8.09 19.57
CA ALA A 218 6.13 -9.19 20.35
C ALA A 218 6.98 -10.48 20.28
N ASP A 219 7.52 -10.82 19.10
CA ASP A 219 8.41 -11.97 18.91
C ASP A 219 9.76 -11.77 19.63
N LEU A 220 10.39 -10.61 19.46
CA LEU A 220 11.67 -10.29 20.11
C LEU A 220 11.54 -10.22 21.63
N ARG A 221 10.41 -9.73 22.17
CA ARG A 221 10.14 -9.75 23.61
C ARG A 221 10.09 -11.17 24.19
N GLN A 222 9.63 -12.16 23.41
CA GLN A 222 9.63 -13.56 23.84
C GLN A 222 11.03 -14.17 23.83
N GLN A 223 11.94 -13.67 22.99
CA GLN A 223 13.30 -14.20 22.83
C GLN A 223 14.30 -13.52 23.78
N TYR A 224 14.20 -12.20 23.91
CA TYR A 224 15.19 -11.36 24.60
C TYR A 224 14.61 -10.63 25.82
N GLY A 225 13.30 -10.65 26.06
CA GLY A 225 12.66 -9.85 27.11
C GLY A 225 12.34 -8.42 26.68
N VAL A 226 11.91 -7.59 27.63
CA VAL A 226 11.46 -6.21 27.36
C VAL A 226 12.65 -5.25 27.48
N PRO A 227 12.94 -4.39 26.49
CA PRO A 227 13.99 -3.39 26.59
C PRO A 227 13.62 -2.35 27.65
N MET A 228 14.50 -2.13 28.63
CA MET A 228 14.24 -1.22 29.74
C MET A 228 15.43 -0.28 29.96
N HIS A 229 15.16 0.90 30.50
CA HIS A 229 16.19 1.83 30.96
C HIS A 229 15.82 2.40 32.34
N GLN A 230 16.80 3.01 33.01
CA GLN A 230 16.55 3.72 34.25
C GLN A 230 16.13 5.17 33.94
N ALA A 231 14.89 5.51 34.27
CA ALA A 231 14.43 6.89 34.26
C ALA A 231 15.23 7.74 35.27
N LYS A 232 15.14 9.07 35.16
CA LYS A 232 15.78 10.02 36.11
C LYS A 232 15.44 9.73 37.58
N THR A 233 14.27 9.13 37.85
CA THR A 233 13.85 8.70 39.19
C THR A 233 14.52 7.40 39.68
N LYS A 234 15.54 6.89 38.97
CA LYS A 234 16.19 5.58 39.18
C LYS A 234 15.24 4.38 39.13
N ARG A 235 14.05 4.55 38.54
CA ARG A 235 13.09 3.47 38.32
C ARG A 235 13.29 2.91 36.91
N TRP A 236 13.20 1.60 36.80
CA TRP A 236 13.20 0.92 35.51
C TRP A 236 11.87 1.16 34.80
N VAL A 237 11.94 1.66 33.57
CA VAL A 237 10.81 1.88 32.67
C VAL A 237 11.14 1.25 31.32
N GLU A 238 10.11 0.93 30.54
CA GLU A 238 10.28 0.40 29.18
C GLU A 238 10.92 1.46 28.28
N THR A 239 11.87 1.05 27.45
CA THR A 239 12.50 1.92 26.45
C THR A 239 11.63 1.92 25.20
N GLY A 240 11.04 3.06 24.85
CA GLY A 240 10.22 3.15 23.64
C GLY A 240 11.04 3.12 22.35
N PHE A 241 10.53 2.45 21.31
CA PHE A 241 11.01 2.49 19.93
C PHE A 241 10.02 3.26 19.04
N THR A 242 10.51 3.98 18.03
CA THR A 242 9.65 4.64 17.04
C THR A 242 10.27 4.60 15.66
N VAL A 243 9.40 4.62 14.65
CA VAL A 243 9.75 4.80 13.24
C VAL A 243 9.30 6.20 12.83
N ILE A 244 10.24 6.98 12.31
CA ILE A 244 9.96 8.26 11.68
C ILE A 244 9.87 8.04 10.17
N GLY A 245 8.72 8.37 9.61
CA GLY A 245 8.55 8.52 8.17
C GLY A 245 9.16 9.83 7.71
N MET A 246 9.89 9.77 6.61
CA MET A 246 10.56 10.90 5.98
C MET A 246 9.96 11.14 4.59
N GLY A 247 10.41 12.20 3.91
CA GLY A 247 10.05 12.42 2.51
C GLY A 247 8.54 12.47 2.27
N LYS A 248 8.06 11.69 1.30
CA LYS A 248 6.63 11.66 0.95
C LYS A 248 5.77 11.02 2.04
N LEU A 249 6.28 9.98 2.70
CA LEU A 249 5.53 9.30 3.76
C LEU A 249 5.32 10.25 4.95
N GLY A 250 6.39 10.89 5.42
CA GLY A 250 6.28 11.83 6.54
C GLY A 250 5.55 13.13 6.19
N GLY A 251 5.55 13.52 4.92
CA GLY A 251 4.70 14.60 4.37
C GLY A 251 3.24 14.21 4.10
N HIS A 252 2.83 12.97 4.38
CA HIS A 252 1.49 12.43 4.11
C HIS A 252 1.05 12.48 2.64
N GLU A 253 2.00 12.34 1.72
CA GLU A 253 1.83 12.52 0.27
C GLU A 253 2.40 11.35 -0.54
N LEU A 254 2.34 10.13 0.01
CA LEU A 254 2.85 8.93 -0.64
C LEU A 254 2.15 8.66 -1.99
N ASN A 255 2.90 8.11 -2.96
CA ASN A 255 2.37 7.67 -4.26
C ASN A 255 2.52 6.15 -4.45
N TYR A 256 1.88 5.56 -5.47
CA TYR A 256 1.76 4.11 -5.67
C TYR A 256 3.09 3.34 -5.72
N SER A 257 4.17 3.96 -6.20
CA SER A 257 5.48 3.33 -6.43
C SER A 257 6.58 3.93 -5.54
N SER A 258 6.22 4.75 -4.55
CA SER A 258 7.23 5.34 -3.66
C SER A 258 7.83 4.30 -2.73
N ASP A 259 9.14 4.43 -2.55
CA ASP A 259 9.83 3.84 -1.41
C ASP A 259 9.34 4.51 -0.13
N VAL A 260 9.38 3.79 0.98
CA VAL A 260 9.15 4.36 2.30
C VAL A 260 10.49 4.78 2.89
N ASP A 261 10.72 6.08 2.97
CA ASP A 261 11.90 6.66 3.60
C ASP A 261 11.71 6.62 5.12
N LEU A 262 12.51 5.84 5.84
CA LEU A 262 12.36 5.61 7.29
C LEU A 262 13.64 5.94 8.07
N ILE A 263 13.45 6.39 9.30
CA ILE A 263 14.48 6.46 10.33
C ILE A 263 13.99 5.72 11.57
N TYR A 264 14.82 4.85 12.13
CA TYR A 264 14.53 4.15 13.37
C TYR A 264 15.26 4.80 14.54
N LEU A 265 14.54 4.95 15.65
CA LEU A 265 15.14 5.49 16.87
C LEU A 265 14.44 4.98 18.12
N TYR A 266 15.17 5.02 19.23
CA TYR A 266 14.68 4.58 20.53
C TYR A 266 15.01 5.60 21.63
N GLU A 267 14.33 5.46 22.76
CA GLU A 267 14.28 6.50 23.78
C GLU A 267 15.62 6.74 24.48
N ALA A 268 16.36 5.69 24.83
CA ALA A 268 17.55 5.80 25.67
C ALA A 268 18.62 4.76 25.29
N HIS A 269 19.86 5.22 25.06
CA HIS A 269 21.02 4.37 24.80
C HIS A 269 21.28 3.38 25.95
N GLY A 270 21.40 3.89 27.17
CA GLY A 270 21.69 3.07 28.35
C GLY A 270 20.50 2.22 28.78
N GLY A 271 20.72 0.92 28.90
CA GLY A 271 19.70 -0.04 29.36
C GLY A 271 19.93 -1.43 28.78
N GLU A 272 19.10 -2.36 29.23
CA GLU A 272 19.17 -3.77 28.87
C GLU A 272 17.77 -4.37 28.85
N THR A 273 17.63 -5.48 28.14
CA THR A 273 16.40 -6.25 28.18
C THR A 273 16.24 -6.95 29.53
N ARG A 274 15.00 -6.98 30.04
CA ARG A 274 14.65 -7.58 31.32
C ARG A 274 13.45 -8.51 31.16
N ALA A 275 13.35 -9.51 32.04
CA ALA A 275 12.23 -10.43 32.04
C ALA A 275 10.87 -9.71 32.25
N LEU A 276 9.83 -10.20 31.59
CA LEU A 276 8.45 -9.71 31.74
C LEU A 276 8.00 -9.88 33.21
N LYS A 277 7.68 -8.77 33.89
CA LYS A 277 7.16 -8.81 35.26
C LYS A 277 5.79 -9.50 35.28
N GLY A 278 5.64 -10.52 36.15
CA GLY A 278 4.34 -11.16 36.44
C GLY A 278 3.97 -12.36 35.56
N GLY A 279 4.84 -12.80 34.65
CA GLY A 279 4.65 -14.04 33.90
C GLY A 279 5.01 -15.28 34.71
N ARG A 280 4.21 -16.36 34.60
CA ARG A 280 4.59 -17.70 35.10
C ARG A 280 5.67 -18.38 34.24
N ALA A 281 5.99 -17.80 33.09
CA ALA A 281 6.97 -18.35 32.15
C ALA A 281 8.41 -18.11 32.65
N PRO A 282 9.33 -19.05 32.40
CA PRO A 282 10.76 -18.84 32.64
C PRO A 282 11.27 -17.61 31.87
N ALA A 283 12.33 -16.98 32.38
CA ALA A 283 12.96 -15.86 31.70
C ALA A 283 13.40 -16.28 30.29
N PRO A 284 13.20 -15.43 29.26
CA PRO A 284 13.69 -15.71 27.92
C PRO A 284 15.20 -16.02 27.89
N PRO A 285 15.66 -16.91 27.00
CA PRO A 285 17.05 -17.34 26.96
C PRO A 285 18.02 -16.19 26.62
N GLY A 286 17.56 -15.17 25.89
CA GLY A 286 18.37 -14.02 25.48
C GLY A 286 18.22 -12.77 26.35
N VAL A 287 17.71 -12.87 27.58
CA VAL A 287 17.60 -11.69 28.47
C VAL A 287 18.99 -11.12 28.81
N GLY A 288 19.07 -9.79 28.89
CA GLY A 288 20.26 -9.06 29.33
C GLY A 288 21.08 -8.44 28.19
N ILE A 289 20.59 -8.48 26.95
CA ILE A 289 21.23 -7.76 25.85
C ILE A 289 20.98 -6.25 25.98
N SER A 290 21.93 -5.45 25.48
CA SER A 290 21.83 -3.99 25.55
C SER A 290 20.65 -3.45 24.72
N ASN A 291 20.16 -2.25 25.04
CA ASN A 291 19.15 -1.59 24.22
C ASN A 291 19.64 -1.36 22.77
N GLU A 292 20.91 -0.97 22.60
CA GLU A 292 21.54 -0.80 21.28
C GLU A 292 21.44 -2.08 20.45
N GLU A 293 21.85 -3.22 21.02
CA GLU A 293 21.77 -4.51 20.36
C GLU A 293 20.32 -4.92 20.05
N TYR A 294 19.42 -4.79 21.01
CA TYR A 294 18.00 -5.14 20.83
C TYR A 294 17.35 -4.33 19.70
N PHE A 295 17.54 -3.01 19.67
CA PHE A 295 16.91 -2.17 18.65
C PHE A 295 17.58 -2.26 17.29
N GLU A 296 18.87 -2.61 17.22
CA GLU A 296 19.54 -2.95 15.96
C GLU A 296 18.97 -4.24 15.35
N ILE A 297 18.69 -5.27 16.18
CA ILE A 297 18.00 -6.50 15.75
C ILE A 297 16.58 -6.16 15.27
N LEU A 298 15.82 -5.40 16.04
CA LEU A 298 14.46 -4.99 15.70
C LEU A 298 14.41 -4.21 14.39
N ALA A 299 15.28 -3.21 14.22
CA ALA A 299 15.34 -2.38 13.02
C ALA A 299 15.68 -3.20 11.76
N ARG A 300 16.63 -4.14 11.89
CA ARG A 300 17.01 -5.06 10.81
C ARG A 300 15.86 -5.97 10.41
N GLU A 301 15.20 -6.57 11.40
CA GLU A 301 14.08 -7.47 11.16
C GLU A 301 12.87 -6.74 10.58
N LEU A 302 12.55 -5.54 11.07
CA LEU A 302 11.48 -4.70 10.51
C LEU A 302 11.76 -4.35 9.05
N THR A 303 12.99 -3.93 8.74
CA THR A 303 13.39 -3.61 7.36
C THR A 303 13.28 -4.82 6.45
N ARG A 304 13.73 -5.98 6.91
CA ARG A 304 13.63 -7.26 6.19
C ARG A 304 12.17 -7.60 5.91
N VAL A 305 11.33 -7.63 6.94
CA VAL A 305 9.91 -8.00 6.83
C VAL A 305 9.14 -7.08 5.87
N LEU A 306 9.45 -5.78 5.87
CA LEU A 306 8.82 -4.82 4.96
C LEU A 306 9.26 -5.03 3.50
N SER A 307 10.55 -5.28 3.28
CA SER A 307 11.18 -5.27 1.94
C SER A 307 11.26 -6.62 1.25
N GLU A 308 11.35 -7.71 2.01
CA GLU A 308 11.63 -9.02 1.46
C GLU A 308 10.41 -9.57 0.69
N PRO A 309 10.60 -9.98 -0.59
CA PRO A 309 9.55 -10.59 -1.38
C PRO A 309 9.27 -12.01 -0.89
N THR A 310 8.01 -12.30 -0.58
CA THR A 310 7.52 -13.66 -0.32
C THR A 310 6.63 -14.14 -1.45
N ARG A 311 6.06 -15.34 -1.32
CA ARG A 311 5.00 -15.81 -2.22
C ARG A 311 3.83 -14.83 -2.29
N GLU A 312 3.58 -14.04 -1.24
CA GLU A 312 2.52 -13.01 -1.19
C GLU A 312 2.97 -11.62 -1.70
N GLY A 313 4.22 -11.49 -2.14
CA GLY A 313 4.85 -10.23 -2.54
C GLY A 313 5.64 -9.59 -1.40
N HIS A 314 5.89 -8.28 -1.48
CA HIS A 314 6.53 -7.49 -0.43
C HIS A 314 5.56 -6.40 0.06
N ILE A 315 5.85 -5.80 1.22
CA ILE A 315 5.03 -4.71 1.76
C ILE A 315 5.50 -3.39 1.13
N PHE A 316 6.74 -2.96 1.38
CA PHE A 316 7.28 -1.73 0.80
C PHE A 316 8.77 -1.89 0.50
N ARG A 317 9.27 -1.19 -0.52
CA ARG A 317 10.70 -0.92 -0.62
C ARG A 317 11.06 0.10 0.45
N VAL A 318 12.01 -0.23 1.33
CA VAL A 318 12.43 0.64 2.43
C VAL A 318 13.73 1.35 2.07
N ASP A 319 13.77 2.66 2.24
CA ASP A 319 14.99 3.47 2.14
C ASP A 319 15.36 4.03 3.52
N LEU A 320 16.58 3.73 3.97
CA LEU A 320 17.13 4.14 5.26
C LEU A 320 18.29 5.14 5.12
N ARG A 321 18.52 5.69 3.92
CA ARG A 321 19.69 6.56 3.64
C ARG A 321 19.61 7.92 4.32
N LEU A 322 18.43 8.33 4.77
CA LEU A 322 18.22 9.61 5.48
C LEU A 322 18.58 9.55 6.97
N ARG A 323 18.95 8.38 7.52
CA ARG A 323 19.40 8.26 8.91
C ARG A 323 20.78 8.91 9.11
N ALA A 324 21.14 9.18 10.36
CA ALA A 324 22.45 9.74 10.70
C ALA A 324 23.59 8.87 10.16
N GLU A 325 24.55 9.50 9.47
CA GLU A 325 25.67 8.85 8.77
C GLU A 325 25.25 7.94 7.58
N GLY A 326 24.01 8.06 7.09
CA GLY A 326 23.54 7.39 5.89
C GLY A 326 23.75 5.87 5.93
N SER A 327 24.26 5.28 4.84
CA SER A 327 24.39 3.83 4.69
C SER A 327 25.36 3.15 5.67
N ILE A 328 26.31 3.88 6.24
CA ILE A 328 27.34 3.33 7.16
C ILE A 328 26.93 3.44 8.63
N GLY A 329 25.91 4.25 8.95
CA GLY A 329 25.44 4.40 10.32
C GLY A 329 24.64 3.19 10.82
N GLN A 330 24.52 3.07 12.14
CA GLN A 330 23.58 2.14 12.80
C GLN A 330 22.16 2.27 12.24
N LEU A 331 21.39 1.17 12.21
CA LEU A 331 20.02 1.19 11.70
C LEU A 331 19.09 1.91 12.66
N ALA A 332 19.28 1.70 13.96
CA ALA A 332 18.58 2.40 15.03
C ALA A 332 19.57 3.18 15.91
N ARG A 333 19.19 4.39 16.33
CA ARG A 333 19.95 5.17 17.32
C ARG A 333 19.05 5.71 18.42
N SER A 334 19.62 5.94 19.58
CA SER A 334 18.92 6.62 20.67
C SER A 334 18.67 8.10 20.38
N LEU A 335 17.72 8.70 21.11
CA LEU A 335 17.48 10.15 21.09
C LEU A 335 18.74 10.95 21.44
N ASP A 336 19.54 10.51 22.41
CA ASP A 336 20.74 11.22 22.85
C ASP A 336 21.89 11.14 21.83
N GLU A 337 21.99 10.04 21.08
CA GLU A 337 22.92 9.92 19.96
C GLU A 337 22.52 10.81 18.78
N TYR A 338 21.23 10.87 18.44
CA TYR A 338 20.73 11.80 17.42
C TYR A 338 20.97 13.26 17.82
N GLN A 339 20.74 13.60 19.09
CA GLN A 339 21.01 14.93 19.60
C GLN A 339 22.49 15.31 19.45
N ARG A 340 23.41 14.41 19.83
CA ARG A 340 24.86 14.61 19.65
C ARG A 340 25.24 14.73 18.17
N TYR A 341 24.65 13.92 17.31
CA TYR A 341 24.90 13.95 15.86
C TYR A 341 24.51 15.30 15.25
N TYR A 342 23.26 15.75 15.42
CA TYR A 342 22.81 17.01 14.82
C TYR A 342 23.46 18.25 15.41
N ALA A 343 23.95 18.19 16.66
CA ALA A 343 24.69 19.28 17.28
C ALA A 343 26.06 19.54 16.63
N VAL A 344 26.72 18.49 16.12
CA VAL A 344 28.13 18.57 15.69
C VAL A 344 28.32 18.28 14.21
N ARG A 345 27.60 17.30 13.66
CA ARG A 345 27.85 16.72 12.32
C ARG A 345 26.70 16.91 11.34
N GLY A 346 25.56 17.41 11.81
CA GLY A 346 24.36 17.62 11.00
C GLY A 346 24.62 18.54 9.79
N GLN A 347 24.25 18.06 8.61
CA GLN A 347 24.43 18.71 7.32
C GLN A 347 23.25 19.59 6.95
N VAL A 348 23.49 20.60 6.10
CA VAL A 348 22.45 21.56 5.69
C VAL A 348 21.28 20.86 4.99
N TRP A 349 21.54 19.86 4.14
CA TRP A 349 20.49 19.13 3.43
C TRP A 349 19.59 18.31 4.36
N GLU A 350 20.12 17.82 5.49
CA GLU A 350 19.34 17.06 6.49
C GLU A 350 18.27 17.94 7.13
N ARG A 351 18.50 19.26 7.22
CA ARG A 351 17.49 20.22 7.71
C ARG A 351 16.25 20.21 6.82
N LEU A 352 16.44 20.21 5.50
CA LEU A 352 15.35 20.18 4.54
C LEU A 352 14.60 18.84 4.58
N ALA A 353 15.33 17.72 4.70
CA ALA A 353 14.73 16.40 4.81
C ALA A 353 13.86 16.26 6.07
N LEU A 354 14.33 16.78 7.20
CA LEU A 354 13.64 16.72 8.49
C LEU A 354 12.38 17.59 8.58
N LEU A 355 12.15 18.52 7.64
CA LEU A 355 10.89 19.28 7.58
C LEU A 355 9.67 18.38 7.38
N LYS A 356 9.87 17.22 6.73
CA LYS A 356 8.82 16.23 6.50
C LYS A 356 8.92 15.04 7.46
N ALA A 357 9.68 15.14 8.54
CA ALA A 357 9.76 14.05 9.51
C ALA A 357 8.44 13.93 10.30
N ALA A 358 7.85 12.73 10.35
CA ALA A 358 6.66 12.45 11.15
C ALA A 358 6.73 11.04 11.79
N PRO A 359 6.29 10.85 13.05
CA PRO A 359 6.21 9.52 13.64
C PRO A 359 5.11 8.69 12.97
N VAL A 360 5.48 7.59 12.34
CA VAL A 360 4.54 6.74 11.58
C VAL A 360 4.21 5.43 12.30
N ALA A 361 5.12 4.94 13.14
CA ALA A 361 4.94 3.72 13.93
C ALA A 361 5.68 3.75 15.26
N GLY A 362 5.28 2.86 16.17
CA GLY A 362 5.85 2.71 17.51
C GLY A 362 5.39 3.81 18.47
N SER A 363 6.25 4.17 19.43
CA SER A 363 5.97 5.13 20.47
C SER A 363 5.86 6.56 19.93
N GLN A 364 4.63 7.07 19.90
CA GLN A 364 4.34 8.46 19.54
C GLN A 364 5.06 9.45 20.46
N ALA A 365 5.19 9.14 21.74
CA ALA A 365 5.89 10.00 22.70
C ALA A 365 7.38 10.18 22.34
N VAL A 366 8.06 9.08 21.97
CA VAL A 366 9.47 9.11 21.55
C VAL A 366 9.62 9.86 20.22
N GLY A 367 8.71 9.64 19.27
CA GLY A 367 8.72 10.36 18.00
C GLY A 367 8.53 11.87 18.17
N GLN A 368 7.61 12.29 19.03
CA GLN A 368 7.42 13.71 19.35
C GLN A 368 8.63 14.31 20.07
N ALA A 369 9.29 13.54 20.95
CA ALA A 369 10.54 13.95 21.57
C ALA A 369 11.65 14.17 20.54
N PHE A 370 11.76 13.29 19.54
CA PHE A 370 12.70 13.46 18.42
C PHE A 370 12.41 14.74 17.63
N LEU A 371 11.17 14.96 17.19
CA LEU A 371 10.79 16.17 16.43
C LEU A 371 11.09 17.45 17.20
N LYS A 372 10.80 17.46 18.50
CA LYS A 372 11.12 18.59 19.38
C LYS A 372 12.63 18.83 19.48
N MET A 373 13.41 17.75 19.56
CA MET A 373 14.87 17.80 19.65
C MET A 373 15.51 18.35 18.36
N VAL A 374 15.02 17.95 17.17
CA VAL A 374 15.59 18.40 15.89
C VAL A 374 15.10 19.79 15.45
N LYS A 375 14.00 20.30 16.02
CA LYS A 375 13.43 21.61 15.64
C LYS A 375 14.45 22.76 15.62
N PRO A 376 15.34 22.95 16.62
CA PRO A 376 16.37 23.98 16.59
C PRO A 376 17.41 23.76 15.48
N PHE A 377 17.71 22.51 15.13
CA PHE A 377 18.61 22.19 14.03
C PHE A 377 17.99 22.54 12.67
N ILE A 378 16.68 22.28 12.50
CA ILE A 378 15.93 22.55 11.26
C ILE A 378 15.80 24.07 11.02
N LEU A 379 15.27 24.79 12.00
CA LEU A 379 14.92 26.22 11.86
C LEU A 379 16.12 27.15 12.11
N GLY A 380 17.23 26.60 12.60
CA GLY A 380 18.35 27.37 13.14
C GLY A 380 17.98 28.03 14.48
N ALA A 381 18.99 28.61 15.13
CA ALA A 381 18.82 29.36 16.38
C ALA A 381 18.21 30.76 16.16
N GLY A 382 17.42 30.95 15.10
CA GLY A 382 17.02 32.22 14.52
C GLY A 382 16.86 33.34 15.55
N GLY A 383 17.74 34.35 15.47
CA GLY A 383 17.52 35.61 16.16
C GLY A 383 16.13 36.12 15.80
N LYS A 384 15.37 36.60 16.78
CA LYS A 384 14.07 37.22 16.51
C LYS A 384 14.30 38.42 15.57
N VAL A 385 13.96 38.27 14.30
CA VAL A 385 13.83 39.40 13.39
C VAL A 385 12.56 40.12 13.81
N ALA A 386 12.67 41.41 14.18
CA ALA A 386 11.50 42.20 14.52
C ALA A 386 10.53 42.23 13.32
N HIS A 387 9.22 42.23 13.58
CA HIS A 387 8.20 42.19 12.53
C HIS A 387 8.42 43.24 11.44
N ASP A 388 8.81 44.46 11.84
CA ASP A 388 9.07 45.58 10.93
C ASP A 388 10.31 45.34 10.06
N GLN A 389 11.32 44.66 10.60
CA GLN A 389 12.54 44.31 9.91
C GLN A 389 12.30 43.16 8.90
N ALA A 390 11.41 42.22 9.22
CA ALA A 390 10.96 41.20 8.28
C ALA A 390 10.11 41.81 7.15
N LEU A 391 9.23 42.76 7.46
CA LEU A 391 8.44 43.50 6.47
C LEU A 391 9.31 44.32 5.52
N ALA A 392 10.33 45.00 6.03
CA ALA A 392 11.28 45.75 5.22
C ALA A 392 12.02 44.85 4.23
N ILE A 393 12.49 43.66 4.66
CA ILE A 393 13.12 42.67 3.78
C ILE A 393 12.15 42.21 2.68
N VAL A 394 10.88 41.94 3.03
CA VAL A 394 9.86 41.53 2.06
C VAL A 394 9.55 42.64 1.05
N GLN A 395 9.59 43.91 1.48
CA GLN A 395 9.40 45.06 0.61
C GLN A 395 10.60 45.26 -0.34
N ASP A 396 11.83 45.16 0.16
CA ASP A 396 13.06 45.25 -0.64
C ASP A 396 13.16 44.15 -1.71
N VAL A 397 12.74 42.91 -1.41
CA VAL A 397 12.74 41.81 -2.38
C VAL A 397 11.68 41.98 -3.47
N ARG A 398 10.63 42.77 -3.20
CA ARG A 398 9.54 43.04 -4.15
C ARG A 398 9.78 44.26 -5.04
N ALA A 399 10.72 45.13 -4.67
CA ALA A 399 11.19 46.27 -5.49
C ALA A 399 12.22 45.79 -6.52
#